data_AF-A0A2A2M9I0-F1
#
_entry.id   AF-A0A2A2M9I0-F1
#
_cell.length_a   1.000
_cell.length_b   1.000
_cell.length_c   1.000
_cell.angle_alpha   90.00
_cell.angle_beta   90.00
_cell.angle_gamma   90.00
#
_symmetry.space_group_name_H-M   'P 1'
#
loop_
_entity.id
_entity.type
_entity.pdbx_description
1 polymer ?
#
loop_
_entity_poly.entity_id
_entity_poly.type
_entity_poly.pdbx_seq_one_letter_code
_entity_poly.pdbx_strand_id
1 'polypeptide(L)'
;MTHISEIPAGTLVKQAHAGVKLIADQYPDAAAILRETITRFDVLCEVHQQTQKQRDALADDTEYLKMRLKELDLTVGRLILAMRAAVIEAEHGEGPVAGIRWIFNTLLGPGEFAPEAEKKAQEYFDRESEIIDAEFSKCMDFFTSRRIKLCSGGNDAK
;
A
#
# COMPACT_ATOMS: atom_id res chain seq x y z
N MET A 1 13.13 42.45 -6.96
CA MET A 1 11.98 42.27 -6.05
C MET A 1 11.58 40.82 -6.13
N THR A 2 11.66 40.08 -5.03
CA THR A 2 11.22 38.68 -4.95
C THR A 2 9.69 38.63 -5.11
N HIS A 3 9.18 37.77 -5.99
CA HIS A 3 7.74 37.68 -6.22
C HIS A 3 7.09 36.98 -5.01
N ILE A 4 5.88 37.38 -4.59
CA ILE A 4 5.20 36.80 -3.41
C ILE A 4 5.10 35.26 -3.47
N SER A 5 4.99 34.70 -4.68
CA SER A 5 4.94 33.24 -4.91
C SER A 5 6.24 32.49 -4.58
N GLU A 6 7.36 33.19 -4.42
CA GLU A 6 8.68 32.61 -4.11
C GLU A 6 8.97 32.61 -2.60
N ILE A 7 8.12 33.25 -1.80
CA ILE A 7 8.28 33.32 -0.35
C ILE A 7 7.58 32.12 0.30
N PRO A 8 8.25 31.34 1.17
CA PRO A 8 7.61 30.25 1.90
C PRO A 8 6.38 30.72 2.68
N ALA A 9 5.29 29.95 2.66
CA ALA A 9 4.04 30.30 3.33
C ALA A 9 4.24 30.63 4.83
N GLY A 10 5.08 29.86 5.53
CA GLY A 10 5.40 30.14 6.94
C GLY A 10 6.13 31.47 7.17
N THR A 11 6.85 31.99 6.17
CA THR A 11 7.50 33.31 6.24
C THR A 11 6.47 34.43 6.03
N LEU A 12 5.55 34.26 5.08
CA LEU A 12 4.45 35.20 4.84
C LEU A 12 3.55 35.34 6.07
N VAL A 13 3.22 34.23 6.73
CA VAL A 13 2.47 34.19 7.99
C VAL A 13 3.16 34.98 9.11
N LYS A 14 4.47 34.80 9.27
CA LYS A 14 5.26 35.54 10.28
C LYS A 14 5.27 37.04 10.00
N GLN A 15 5.40 37.42 8.73
CA GLN A 15 5.34 38.82 8.31
C GLN A 15 3.95 39.43 8.56
N ALA A 16 2.88 38.68 8.30
CA ALA A 16 1.51 39.11 8.57
C ALA A 16 1.28 39.37 10.08
N HIS A 17 1.71 38.45 10.95
CA HIS A 17 1.65 38.64 12.40
C HIS A 17 2.42 39.89 12.87
N ALA A 18 3.63 40.09 12.34
CA ALA A 18 4.44 41.28 12.66
C ALA A 18 3.74 42.58 12.21
N GLY A 19 3.17 42.60 11.00
CA GLY A 19 2.43 43.75 10.48
C GLY A 19 1.22 44.11 11.33
N VAL A 20 0.47 43.11 11.80
CA VAL A 20 -0.69 43.33 12.67
C VAL A 20 -0.30 43.91 14.02
N LYS A 21 0.87 43.56 14.56
CA LYS A 21 1.40 44.14 15.80
C LYS A 21 1.72 45.63 15.65
N LEU A 22 2.18 46.06 14.47
CA LEU A 22 2.56 47.46 14.22
C LEU A 22 1.34 48.41 14.15
N ILE A 23 0.19 47.91 13.70
CA ILE A 23 -1.02 48.72 13.55
C ILE A 23 -1.98 48.62 14.75
N ALA A 24 -1.68 47.75 15.72
CA ALA A 24 -2.60 47.39 16.80
C ALA A 24 -3.03 48.58 17.67
N ASP A 25 -2.11 49.52 17.93
CA ASP A 25 -2.39 50.69 18.77
C ASP A 25 -3.18 51.77 18.02
N GLN A 26 -2.95 51.91 16.70
CA GLN A 26 -3.55 52.97 15.89
C GLN A 26 -4.91 52.56 15.30
N TYR A 27 -5.11 51.26 15.03
CA TYR A 27 -6.33 50.72 14.41
C TYR A 27 -6.75 49.39 15.08
N PRO A 28 -7.30 49.44 16.31
CA PRO A 28 -7.55 48.25 17.12
C PRO A 28 -8.55 47.27 16.49
N ASP A 29 -9.63 47.78 15.88
CA ASP A 29 -10.67 46.96 15.25
C ASP A 29 -10.17 46.28 13.98
N ALA A 30 -9.45 47.02 13.12
CA ALA A 30 -8.83 46.46 11.92
C ALA A 30 -7.78 45.40 12.27
N ALA A 31 -6.98 45.65 13.30
CA ALA A 31 -6.01 44.68 13.81
C ALA A 31 -6.70 43.42 14.35
N ALA A 32 -7.88 43.52 14.97
CA ALA A 32 -8.63 42.35 15.45
C ALA A 32 -9.10 41.43 14.31
N ILE A 33 -9.69 42.01 13.26
CA ILE A 33 -10.13 41.26 12.06
C ILE A 33 -8.94 40.57 11.37
N LEU A 34 -7.82 41.30 11.25
CA LEU A 34 -6.60 40.74 10.64
C LEU A 34 -5.99 39.64 11.50
N ARG A 35 -5.96 39.78 12.83
CA ARG A 35 -5.54 38.69 13.75
C ARG A 35 -6.35 37.43 13.50
N GLU A 36 -7.68 37.53 13.51
CA GLU A 36 -8.57 36.38 13.29
C GLU A 36 -8.32 35.72 11.92
N THR A 37 -8.16 36.53 10.88
CA THR A 37 -7.91 36.04 9.52
C THR A 37 -6.56 35.31 9.42
N ILE A 38 -5.51 35.86 10.03
CA ILE A 38 -4.18 35.23 10.05
C ILE A 38 -4.22 33.93 10.86
N THR A 39 -4.87 33.90 12.02
CA THR A 39 -5.02 32.66 12.81
C THR A 39 -5.77 31.58 12.04
N ARG A 40 -6.82 31.93 11.27
CA ARG A 40 -7.48 30.95 10.39
C ARG A 40 -6.54 30.44 9.29
N PHE A 41 -5.71 31.31 8.74
CA PHE A 41 -4.72 30.92 7.74
C PHE A 41 -3.61 30.03 8.33
N ASP A 42 -3.22 30.23 9.59
CA ASP A 42 -2.28 29.34 10.31
C ASP A 42 -2.84 27.91 10.38
N VAL A 43 -4.09 27.78 10.83
CA VAL A 43 -4.78 26.48 10.92
C VAL A 43 -4.86 25.82 9.54
N LEU A 44 -5.17 26.58 8.48
CA LEU A 44 -5.18 26.04 7.12
C LEU A 44 -3.79 25.58 6.66
N CYS A 45 -2.73 26.31 7.00
CA CYS A 45 -1.36 25.90 6.70
C CYS A 45 -0.99 24.59 7.43
N GLU A 46 -1.36 24.47 8.71
CA GLU A 46 -1.12 23.26 9.51
C GLU A 46 -1.88 22.06 8.93
N VAL A 47 -3.17 22.22 8.62
CA VAL A 47 -4.00 21.17 8.00
C VAL A 47 -3.42 20.76 6.66
N HIS A 48 -2.98 21.71 5.83
CA HIS A 48 -2.36 21.41 4.55
C HIS A 48 -1.06 20.61 4.70
N GLN A 49 -0.17 21.02 5.62
CA GLN A 49 1.06 20.30 5.90
C GLN A 49 0.80 18.89 6.42
N GLN A 50 -0.18 18.73 7.33
CA GLN A 50 -0.55 17.43 7.85
C GLN A 50 -1.13 16.52 6.76
N THR A 51 -1.96 17.08 5.87
CA THR A 51 -2.53 16.36 4.73
C THR A 51 -1.43 15.94 3.75
N GLN A 52 -0.44 16.81 3.48
CA GLN A 52 0.73 16.47 2.65
C GLN A 52 1.52 15.33 3.26
N LYS A 53 1.84 15.39 4.57
CA LYS A 53 2.54 14.30 5.27
C LYS A 53 1.78 12.98 5.19
N GLN A 54 0.46 13.00 5.41
CA GLN A 54 -0.38 11.80 5.31
C GLN A 54 -0.42 11.25 3.89
N ARG A 55 -0.53 12.12 2.88
CA ARG A 55 -0.49 11.73 1.47
C ARG A 55 0.85 11.09 1.12
N ASP A 56 1.96 11.69 1.56
CA ASP A 56 3.30 11.21 1.25
C ASP A 56 3.58 9.87 1.95
N ALA A 57 3.15 9.72 3.20
CA ALA A 57 3.20 8.43 3.90
C ALA A 57 2.35 7.36 3.20
N LEU A 58 1.13 7.69 2.77
CA LEU A 58 0.27 6.76 2.05
C LEU A 58 0.85 6.38 0.67
N ALA A 59 1.54 7.31 0.01
CA ALA A 59 2.22 7.04 -1.25
C ALA A 59 3.40 6.07 -1.06
N ASP A 60 4.18 6.26 0.01
CA ASP A 60 5.27 5.35 0.39
C ASP A 60 4.74 3.94 0.73
N ASP A 61 3.71 3.85 1.58
CA ASP A 61 3.04 2.58 1.91
C ASP A 61 2.49 1.88 0.65
N THR A 62 1.89 2.65 -0.27
CA THR A 62 1.38 2.12 -1.53
C THR A 62 2.50 1.54 -2.39
N GLU A 63 3.64 2.20 -2.46
CA GLU A 63 4.79 1.71 -3.21
C GLU A 63 5.41 0.45 -2.57
N TYR A 64 5.53 0.45 -1.24
CA TYR A 64 5.95 -0.74 -0.49
C TYR A 64 5.04 -1.94 -0.77
N LEU A 65 3.70 -1.76 -0.71
CA LEU A 65 2.74 -2.84 -0.97
C LEU A 65 2.80 -3.34 -2.42
N LYS A 66 3.03 -2.47 -3.41
CA LYS A 66 3.26 -2.91 -4.81
C LYS A 66 4.51 -3.77 -4.92
N MET A 67 5.60 -3.39 -4.26
CA MET A 67 6.84 -4.19 -4.27
C MET A 67 6.64 -5.54 -3.58
N ARG A 68 5.93 -5.58 -2.45
CA ARG A 68 5.56 -6.85 -1.79
C ARG A 68 4.68 -7.73 -2.67
N LEU A 69 3.70 -7.17 -3.39
CA LEU A 69 2.91 -7.91 -4.36
C LEU A 69 3.80 -8.44 -5.51
N LYS A 70 4.75 -7.64 -5.99
CA LYS A 70 5.66 -8.05 -7.05
C LYS A 70 6.59 -9.18 -6.60
N GLU A 71 7.08 -9.12 -5.36
CA GLU A 71 7.88 -10.18 -4.74
C GLU A 71 7.09 -11.50 -4.65
N LEU A 72 5.82 -11.45 -4.27
CA LEU A 72 4.93 -12.62 -4.25
C LEU A 72 4.72 -13.19 -5.67
N ASP A 73 4.42 -12.33 -6.66
CA ASP A 73 4.26 -12.71 -8.06
C ASP A 73 5.50 -13.42 -8.62
N LEU A 74 6.69 -12.88 -8.35
CA LEU A 74 7.96 -13.47 -8.78
C LEU A 74 8.24 -14.80 -8.08
N THR A 75 7.94 -14.90 -6.78
CA THR A 75 8.10 -16.14 -6.01
C THR A 75 7.19 -17.24 -6.55
N VAL A 76 5.90 -16.96 -6.74
CA VAL A 76 4.94 -17.91 -7.34
C VAL A 76 5.37 -18.29 -8.76
N GLY A 77 5.80 -17.32 -9.56
CA GLY A 77 6.30 -17.57 -10.91
C GLY A 77 7.51 -18.53 -10.93
N ARG A 78 8.44 -18.38 -9.98
CA ARG A 78 9.59 -19.27 -9.83
C ARG A 78 9.18 -20.68 -9.43
N LEU A 79 8.23 -20.83 -8.51
CA LEU A 79 7.70 -22.14 -8.08
C LEU A 79 7.01 -22.86 -9.25
N ILE A 80 6.17 -22.16 -10.01
CA ILE A 80 5.51 -22.72 -11.21
C ILE A 80 6.57 -23.13 -12.26
N LEU A 81 7.62 -22.32 -12.46
CA LEU A 81 8.71 -22.65 -13.38
C LEU A 81 9.42 -23.94 -12.95
N ALA A 82 9.69 -24.12 -11.66
CA ALA A 82 10.30 -25.34 -11.14
C ALA A 82 9.40 -26.57 -11.32
N MET A 83 8.08 -26.44 -11.11
CA MET A 83 7.13 -27.52 -11.40
C MET A 83 7.12 -27.90 -12.89
N ARG A 84 7.20 -26.90 -13.80
CA ARG A 84 7.32 -27.16 -15.24
C ARG A 84 8.63 -27.87 -15.59
N ALA A 85 9.75 -27.42 -15.02
CA ALA A 85 11.05 -28.07 -15.19
C ALA A 85 11.03 -29.52 -14.68
N ALA A 86 10.37 -29.77 -13.53
CA ALA A 86 10.19 -31.09 -12.97
C ALA A 86 9.44 -32.04 -13.92
N VAL A 87 8.37 -31.57 -14.56
CA VAL A 87 7.63 -32.36 -15.57
C VAL A 87 8.51 -32.67 -16.78
N ILE A 88 9.22 -31.67 -17.31
CA ILE A 88 10.14 -31.85 -18.45
C ILE A 88 11.22 -32.89 -18.12
N GLU A 89 11.85 -32.78 -16.95
CA GLU A 89 12.88 -33.72 -16.49
C GLU A 89 12.31 -35.13 -16.31
N ALA A 90 11.08 -35.25 -15.79
CA ALA A 90 10.42 -36.52 -15.59
C ALA A 90 10.06 -37.23 -16.90
N GLU A 91 9.59 -36.50 -17.91
CA GLU A 91 9.11 -37.05 -19.17
C GLU A 91 10.21 -37.21 -20.23
N HIS A 92 11.24 -36.36 -20.19
CA HIS A 92 12.23 -36.23 -21.26
C HIS A 92 13.69 -36.25 -20.79
N GLY A 93 13.93 -36.18 -19.48
CA GLY A 93 15.27 -36.14 -18.89
C GLY A 93 15.63 -37.41 -18.14
N GLU A 94 16.21 -37.26 -16.96
CA GLU A 94 16.68 -38.37 -16.10
C GLU A 94 15.55 -39.07 -15.33
N GLY A 95 14.28 -38.72 -15.60
CA GLY A 95 13.11 -39.37 -15.04
C GLY A 95 12.57 -38.73 -13.76
N PRO A 96 11.54 -39.32 -13.15
CA PRO A 96 10.71 -38.65 -12.14
C PRO A 96 11.47 -38.30 -10.85
N VAL A 97 12.48 -39.08 -10.46
CA VAL A 97 13.30 -38.79 -9.29
C VAL A 97 14.13 -37.52 -9.50
N ALA A 98 14.69 -37.33 -10.70
CA ALA A 98 15.39 -36.11 -11.06
C ALA A 98 14.41 -34.92 -11.15
N GLY A 99 13.21 -35.15 -11.68
CA GLY A 99 12.13 -34.16 -11.69
C GLY A 99 11.80 -33.60 -10.29
N ILE A 100 11.65 -34.47 -9.29
CA ILE A 100 11.39 -34.05 -7.90
C ILE A 100 12.50 -33.15 -7.34
N ARG A 101 13.77 -33.33 -7.76
CA ARG A 101 14.88 -32.47 -7.31
C ARG A 101 14.70 -31.01 -7.74
N TRP A 102 14.08 -30.73 -8.89
CA TRP A 102 13.74 -29.37 -9.31
C TRP A 102 12.80 -28.67 -8.33
N ILE A 103 11.80 -29.40 -7.82
CA ILE A 103 10.85 -28.89 -6.82
C ILE A 103 11.58 -28.66 -5.49
N PHE A 104 12.28 -29.68 -4.97
CA PHE A 104 13.00 -29.58 -3.68
C PHE A 104 14.04 -28.46 -3.66
N ASN A 105 14.80 -28.26 -4.74
CA ASN A 105 15.84 -27.23 -4.81
C ASN A 105 15.28 -25.81 -4.92
N THR A 106 14.00 -25.66 -5.26
CA THR A 106 13.38 -24.34 -5.45
C THR A 106 12.63 -23.86 -4.22
N LEU A 107 12.16 -24.79 -3.36
CA LEU A 107 11.54 -24.43 -2.09
C LEU A 107 12.54 -23.67 -1.20
N LEU A 108 12.17 -22.48 -0.72
CA LEU A 108 13.08 -21.48 -0.15
C LEU A 108 13.44 -21.68 1.34
N GLY A 109 12.97 -22.75 2.00
CA GLY A 109 13.39 -23.11 3.36
C GLY A 109 12.26 -23.49 4.32
N PRO A 110 12.49 -23.43 5.65
CA PRO A 110 11.53 -23.83 6.67
C PRO A 110 10.19 -23.11 6.52
N GLY A 111 9.09 -23.85 6.49
CA GLY A 111 7.72 -23.33 6.25
C GLY A 111 7.17 -23.63 4.86
N GLU A 112 8.02 -23.93 3.86
CA GLU A 112 7.56 -24.42 2.55
C GLU A 112 7.52 -25.95 2.44
N PHE A 113 8.19 -26.65 3.37
CA PHE A 113 8.07 -28.09 3.54
C PHE A 113 6.99 -28.41 4.59
N ALA A 114 6.26 -29.51 4.36
CA ALA A 114 5.42 -30.09 5.39
C ALA A 114 6.25 -30.49 6.62
N PRO A 115 5.67 -30.50 7.83
CA PRO A 115 6.33 -31.01 9.03
C PRO A 115 6.91 -32.42 8.81
N GLU A 116 8.08 -32.73 9.38
CA GLU A 116 8.77 -34.02 9.14
C GLU A 116 7.94 -35.25 9.54
N ALA A 117 7.03 -35.09 10.50
CA ALA A 117 6.12 -36.12 10.97
C ALA A 117 5.02 -36.47 9.95
N GLU A 118 4.76 -35.60 8.97
CA GLU A 118 3.76 -35.85 7.94
C GLU A 118 4.23 -36.94 6.98
N LYS A 119 3.41 -37.98 6.83
CA LYS A 119 3.70 -39.14 5.95
C LYS A 119 2.58 -39.42 4.95
N LYS A 120 1.42 -38.79 5.10
CA LYS A 120 0.24 -39.05 4.29
C LYS A 120 -0.09 -37.82 3.43
N ALA A 121 0.42 -37.82 2.21
CA ALA A 121 0.36 -36.67 1.32
C ALA A 121 -1.08 -36.19 1.03
N GLN A 122 -2.02 -37.11 0.79
CA GLN A 122 -3.40 -36.74 0.49
C GLN A 122 -4.11 -36.10 1.70
N GLU A 123 -4.03 -36.73 2.88
CA GLU A 123 -4.64 -36.20 4.11
C GLU A 123 -4.05 -34.84 4.50
N TYR A 124 -2.75 -34.64 4.25
CA TYR A 124 -2.11 -33.33 4.43
C TYR A 124 -2.65 -32.30 3.44
N PHE A 125 -2.66 -32.62 2.14
CA PHE A 125 -3.13 -31.71 1.10
C PHE A 125 -4.57 -31.27 1.33
N ASP A 126 -5.48 -32.22 1.57
CA ASP A 126 -6.90 -31.92 1.77
C ASP A 126 -7.11 -30.95 2.93
N ARG A 127 -6.43 -31.18 4.07
CA ARG A 127 -6.51 -30.32 5.25
C ARG A 127 -5.97 -28.91 5.00
N GLU A 128 -4.80 -28.78 4.38
CA GLU A 128 -4.20 -27.46 4.11
C GLU A 128 -4.99 -26.70 3.02
N SER A 129 -5.53 -27.41 2.03
CA SER A 129 -6.38 -26.85 0.98
C SER A 129 -7.67 -26.24 1.54
N GLU A 130 -8.32 -26.88 2.50
CA GLU A 130 -9.52 -26.32 3.15
C GLU A 130 -9.25 -24.95 3.80
N ILE A 131 -8.08 -24.77 4.42
CA ILE A 131 -7.67 -23.50 5.04
C ILE A 131 -7.46 -22.44 3.96
N ILE A 132 -6.75 -22.79 2.88
CA ILE A 132 -6.48 -21.89 1.75
C ILE A 132 -7.78 -21.46 1.06
N ASP A 133 -8.65 -22.41 0.76
CA ASP A 133 -9.92 -22.17 0.06
C ASP A 133 -10.84 -21.24 0.86
N ALA A 134 -10.87 -21.38 2.19
CA ALA A 134 -11.62 -20.49 3.07
C ALA A 134 -11.12 -19.03 2.99
N GLU A 135 -9.81 -18.80 3.03
CA GLU A 135 -9.24 -17.45 2.89
C GLU A 135 -9.39 -16.90 1.47
N PHE A 136 -9.23 -17.75 0.47
CA PHE A 136 -9.44 -17.37 -0.93
C PHE A 136 -10.89 -16.94 -1.20
N SER A 137 -11.86 -17.62 -0.60
CA SER A 137 -13.27 -17.24 -0.67
C SER A 137 -13.50 -15.82 -0.12
N LYS A 138 -12.96 -15.50 1.06
CA LYS A 138 -13.07 -14.15 1.66
C LYS A 138 -12.47 -13.08 0.75
N CYS A 139 -11.34 -13.40 0.10
CA CYS A 139 -10.70 -12.51 -0.87
C CYS A 139 -11.61 -12.24 -2.08
N MET A 140 -12.25 -13.29 -2.61
CA MET A 140 -13.18 -13.16 -3.74
C MET A 140 -14.46 -12.42 -3.39
N ASP A 141 -14.98 -12.59 -2.17
CA ASP A 141 -16.12 -11.82 -1.67
C ASP A 141 -15.80 -10.32 -1.59
N PHE A 142 -14.60 -9.99 -1.10
CA PHE A 142 -14.12 -8.60 -1.07
C PHE A 142 -14.06 -7.99 -2.48
N PHE A 143 -13.43 -8.68 -3.45
CA PHE A 143 -13.32 -8.16 -4.81
C PHE A 143 -14.67 -8.04 -5.52
N THR A 144 -15.55 -9.01 -5.31
CA THR A 144 -16.92 -8.97 -5.85
C THR A 144 -17.70 -7.79 -5.28
N SER A 145 -17.68 -7.61 -3.96
CA SER A 145 -18.33 -6.50 -3.28
C SER A 145 -17.81 -5.14 -3.76
N ARG A 146 -16.49 -5.01 -3.93
CA ARG A 146 -15.86 -3.79 -4.44
C ARG A 146 -16.30 -3.48 -5.87
N ARG A 147 -16.32 -4.48 -6.75
CA ARG A 147 -16.76 -4.34 -8.15
C ARG A 147 -18.23 -3.91 -8.25
N ILE A 148 -19.11 -4.51 -7.45
CA ILE A 148 -20.53 -4.12 -7.40
C ILE A 148 -20.68 -2.65 -7.02
N LYS A 149 -20.00 -2.20 -5.96
CA LYS A 149 -20.05 -0.79 -5.51
C LYS A 149 -19.62 0.19 -6.61
N LEU A 150 -18.58 -0.14 -7.37
CA LEU A 150 -18.09 0.68 -8.48
C LEU A 150 -19.09 0.75 -9.63
N CYS A 151 -19.81 -0.34 -9.92
CA CYS A 151 -20.83 -0.36 -10.97
C CYS A 151 -22.13 0.35 -10.55
N SER A 152 -22.50 0.32 -9.27
CA SER A 152 -23.73 0.95 -8.76
C SER A 152 -23.57 2.45 -8.45
N GLY A 153 -22.35 2.93 -8.16
CA GLY A 153 -22.08 4.33 -7.79
C GLY A 153 -22.01 5.32 -8.96
N GLY A 154 -22.22 4.88 -10.20
CA GLY A 154 -22.19 5.73 -11.40
C GLY A 154 -23.50 6.46 -11.73
N ASN A 155 -24.56 6.30 -10.92
CA ASN A 155 -25.90 6.79 -11.28
C ASN A 155 -26.35 8.07 -10.53
N ASP A 156 -25.55 8.58 -9.59
CA ASP A 156 -25.93 9.72 -8.72
C ASP A 156 -25.20 11.04 -9.06
N ALA A 157 -24.60 11.14 -10.25
CA ALA A 157 -24.04 12.38 -10.78
C ALA A 157 -24.82 12.84 -12.03
N LYS A 158 -26.02 13.39 -11.81
CA LYS A 158 -26.73 14.23 -12.77
C LYS A 158 -27.38 15.40 -12.05
#